data_AF-A0A2E9RQH8-F1
#
_entry.id   AF-A0A2E9RQH8-F1
#
_cell.length_a   1.000
_cell.length_b   1.000
_cell.length_c   1.000
_cell.angle_alpha   90.00
_cell.angle_beta   90.00
_cell.angle_gamma   90.00
#
_symmetry.space_group_name_H-M   'P 1'
#
loop_
_entity.id
_entity.type
_entity.pdbx_description
1 polymer ?
#
loop_
_entity_poly.entity_id
_entity_poly.type
_entity_poly.pdbx_seq_one_letter_code
_entity_poly.pdbx_strand_id
1 'polypeptide(L)'
;MKYLSFVFLVSFTLVQFSNGQEELKEELEESLFEMVEQLEERKSFHDELEENLQSLLDDKISEDEIEEDMLQAEIEGNEEWIERNTNHIEKLRLIIDSDDLDPEQKESSFANGMKRLRRINHLHELEFASHRMEVELELHVEKDEEETVDRLERRLDNLNLRIERTQEIHAEWDQVAAARKSEQYEKAEKLSQALWLRERDLELGIQLDDINMEVAETKGQSAELKAESKRVEKILNLTIERQKQTQRMAEKWAILKEKLKASDMHQKHELIENFDRAEEKFHLTNEVLNIRKNLLFAESEGNLDEIEELQANIEELEQEIKGIN
;
A
#
# COMPACT_ATOMS: atom_id res chain seq x y z
N MET A 1 31.00 -69.61 27.03
CA MET A 1 29.91 -68.90 26.32
C MET A 1 29.33 -67.74 27.14
N LYS A 2 30.16 -66.77 27.59
CA LYS A 2 29.68 -65.53 28.24
C LYS A 2 30.23 -64.24 27.60
N TYR A 3 31.30 -64.35 26.80
CA TYR A 3 31.89 -63.22 26.08
C TYR A 3 31.31 -63.01 24.67
N LEU A 4 30.69 -64.02 24.05
CA LEU A 4 30.09 -63.89 22.71
C LEU A 4 28.80 -63.04 22.71
N SER A 5 28.00 -63.08 23.78
CA SER A 5 26.76 -62.29 23.87
C SER A 5 26.99 -60.81 24.17
N PHE A 6 28.15 -60.44 24.75
CA PHE A 6 28.48 -59.04 25.06
C PHE A 6 29.04 -58.31 23.82
N VAL A 7 29.83 -59.01 22.99
CA VAL A 7 30.34 -58.46 21.72
C VAL A 7 29.21 -58.23 20.73
N PHE A 8 28.24 -59.15 20.61
CA PHE A 8 27.09 -58.97 19.73
C PHE A 8 26.16 -57.81 20.12
N LEU A 9 25.99 -57.54 21.42
CA LEU A 9 25.17 -56.42 21.92
C LEU A 9 25.85 -55.08 21.63
N VAL A 10 27.17 -54.97 21.83
CA VAL A 10 27.96 -53.77 21.52
C VAL A 10 28.02 -53.52 20.01
N SER A 11 28.17 -54.56 19.19
CA SER A 11 28.12 -54.46 17.72
C SER A 11 26.75 -54.04 17.20
N PHE A 12 25.65 -54.54 17.78
CA PHE A 12 24.29 -54.22 17.33
C PHE A 12 23.89 -52.79 17.72
N THR A 13 24.29 -52.32 18.91
CA THR A 13 24.11 -50.91 19.29
C THR A 13 24.99 -49.98 18.47
N LEU A 14 26.22 -50.37 18.10
CA LEU A 14 27.09 -49.56 17.23
C LEU A 14 26.55 -49.44 15.80
N VAL A 15 25.96 -50.51 15.25
CA VAL A 15 25.34 -50.48 13.91
C VAL A 15 24.03 -49.70 13.91
N GLN A 16 23.19 -49.82 14.95
CA GLN A 16 21.98 -48.98 15.07
C GLN A 16 22.31 -47.51 15.37
N PHE A 17 23.38 -47.23 16.11
CA PHE A 17 23.86 -45.87 16.35
C PHE A 17 24.48 -45.26 15.09
N SER A 18 25.25 -46.03 14.33
CA SER A 18 25.79 -45.64 13.02
C SER A 18 24.67 -45.34 12.02
N ASN A 19 23.65 -46.20 11.91
CA ASN A 19 22.53 -45.97 11.00
C ASN A 19 21.67 -44.77 11.41
N GLY A 20 21.43 -44.56 12.72
CA GLY A 20 20.66 -43.42 13.21
C GLY A 20 21.41 -42.08 13.09
N GLN A 21 22.74 -42.09 13.11
CA GLN A 21 23.56 -40.90 12.84
C GLN A 21 23.54 -40.49 11.36
N GLU A 22 23.48 -41.47 10.46
CA GLU A 22 23.43 -41.24 9.02
C GLU A 22 22.03 -40.77 8.61
N GLU A 23 20.96 -41.35 9.17
CA GLU A 23 19.57 -40.91 8.98
C GLU A 23 19.34 -39.47 9.47
N LEU A 24 19.80 -39.11 10.69
CA LEU A 24 19.71 -37.74 11.16
C LEU A 24 20.50 -36.76 10.27
N LYS A 25 21.69 -37.17 9.80
CA LYS A 25 22.48 -36.33 8.91
C LYS A 25 21.73 -36.06 7.60
N GLU A 26 21.13 -37.08 7.00
CA GLU A 26 20.29 -36.94 5.80
C GLU A 26 19.11 -35.98 6.04
N GLU A 27 18.39 -36.08 7.17
CA GLU A 27 17.27 -35.17 7.49
C GLU A 27 17.71 -33.70 7.63
N LEU A 28 18.87 -33.46 8.27
CA LEU A 28 19.42 -32.11 8.41
C LEU A 28 19.93 -31.57 7.07
N GLU A 29 20.52 -32.42 6.23
CA GLU A 29 20.95 -32.07 4.87
C GLU A 29 19.75 -31.77 3.96
N GLU A 30 18.64 -32.50 4.08
CA GLU A 30 17.38 -32.22 3.37
C GLU A 30 16.84 -30.84 3.76
N SER A 31 16.76 -30.54 5.06
CA SER A 31 16.37 -29.21 5.54
C SER A 31 17.29 -28.11 5.02
N LEU A 32 18.60 -28.38 4.92
CA LEU A 32 19.58 -27.43 4.38
C LEU A 32 19.43 -27.25 2.87
N PHE A 33 19.10 -28.32 2.15
CA PHE A 33 18.85 -28.31 0.73
C PHE A 33 17.65 -27.43 0.37
N GLU A 34 16.53 -27.53 1.10
CA GLU A 34 15.36 -26.65 0.90
C GLU A 34 15.73 -25.16 1.00
N MET A 35 16.62 -24.79 1.91
CA MET A 35 17.08 -23.40 2.04
C MET A 35 18.02 -22.97 0.91
N VAL A 36 18.85 -23.89 0.42
CA VAL A 36 19.69 -23.63 -0.75
C VAL A 36 18.83 -23.40 -1.99
N GLU A 37 17.78 -24.19 -2.17
CA GLU A 37 16.80 -24.01 -3.26
C GLU A 37 16.14 -22.63 -3.17
N GLN A 38 15.64 -22.23 -1.99
CA GLN A 38 15.08 -20.89 -1.78
C GLN A 38 16.10 -19.77 -2.07
N LEU A 39 17.37 -19.96 -1.71
CA LEU A 39 18.43 -19.01 -1.99
C LEU A 39 18.73 -18.92 -3.50
N GLU A 40 18.72 -20.05 -4.21
CA GLU A 40 18.91 -20.09 -5.66
C GLU A 40 17.75 -19.43 -6.40
N GLU A 41 16.51 -19.68 -5.99
CA GLU A 41 15.32 -18.98 -6.50
C GLU A 41 15.44 -17.47 -6.30
N ARG A 42 15.86 -17.03 -5.11
CA ARG A 42 16.04 -15.60 -4.81
C ARG A 42 17.16 -14.97 -5.63
N LYS A 43 18.25 -15.68 -5.88
CA LYS A 43 19.34 -15.23 -6.76
C LYS A 43 18.86 -15.06 -8.20
N SER A 44 18.11 -16.03 -8.73
CA SER A 44 17.52 -15.91 -10.06
C SER A 44 16.61 -14.69 -10.16
N PHE A 45 15.79 -14.44 -9.14
CA PHE A 45 14.95 -13.24 -9.09
C PHE A 45 15.77 -11.95 -9.04
N HIS A 46 16.85 -11.92 -8.28
CA HIS A 46 17.76 -10.78 -8.23
C HIS A 46 18.44 -10.51 -9.58
N ASP A 47 18.90 -11.55 -10.28
CA ASP A 47 19.47 -11.42 -11.63
C ASP A 47 18.44 -10.82 -12.62
N GLU A 48 17.16 -11.20 -12.51
CA GLU A 48 16.07 -10.60 -13.30
C GLU A 48 15.86 -9.11 -12.99
N LEU A 49 15.98 -8.70 -11.72
CA LEU A 49 15.90 -7.30 -11.33
C LEU A 49 17.07 -6.48 -11.90
N GLU A 50 18.29 -7.01 -11.81
CA GLU A 50 19.47 -6.36 -12.41
C GLU A 50 19.32 -6.22 -13.94
N GLU A 51 18.80 -7.24 -14.62
CA GLU A 51 18.53 -7.18 -16.07
C GLU A 51 17.48 -6.09 -16.39
N ASN A 52 16.42 -5.99 -15.58
CA ASN A 52 15.40 -4.95 -15.74
C ASN A 52 16.00 -3.55 -15.54
N LEU A 53 16.85 -3.35 -14.52
CA LEU A 53 17.50 -2.06 -14.26
C LEU A 53 18.43 -1.71 -15.41
N GLN A 54 19.21 -2.67 -15.88
CA GLN A 54 20.10 -2.47 -17.03
C GLN A 54 19.31 -2.11 -18.29
N SER A 55 18.15 -2.75 -18.52
CA SER A 55 17.27 -2.42 -19.64
C SER A 55 16.75 -0.99 -19.55
N LEU A 56 16.33 -0.53 -18.36
CA LEU A 56 15.89 0.85 -18.13
C LEU A 56 17.02 1.86 -18.39
N LEU A 57 18.24 1.56 -17.93
CA LEU A 57 19.41 2.41 -18.13
C LEU A 57 19.87 2.47 -19.61
N ASP A 58 19.75 1.36 -20.34
CA ASP A 58 20.11 1.28 -21.76
C ASP A 58 19.10 2.03 -22.65
N ASP A 59 17.83 2.04 -22.27
CA ASP A 59 16.79 2.89 -22.83
C ASP A 59 16.96 4.34 -22.33
N LYS A 60 17.93 5.06 -22.91
CA LYS A 60 18.29 6.49 -22.67
C LYS A 60 17.17 7.54 -22.81
N ILE A 61 15.91 7.11 -22.79
CA ILE A 61 14.67 7.89 -22.89
C ILE A 61 13.80 7.67 -21.63
N SER A 62 14.15 6.79 -20.70
CA SER A 62 13.41 6.64 -19.44
C SER A 62 13.44 7.96 -18.66
N GLU A 63 12.30 8.65 -18.60
CA GLU A 63 12.04 9.77 -17.69
C GLU A 63 11.54 9.27 -16.32
N ASP A 64 11.44 7.95 -16.12
CA ASP A 64 10.94 7.34 -14.89
C ASP A 64 12.09 7.06 -13.91
N GLU A 65 12.71 8.15 -13.42
CA GLU A 65 13.65 8.17 -12.28
C GLU A 65 13.08 7.43 -11.06
N ILE A 66 11.74 7.45 -10.93
CA ILE A 66 10.98 6.71 -9.92
C ILE A 66 11.06 5.20 -10.07
N GLU A 67 10.99 4.70 -11.31
CA GLU A 67 11.09 3.26 -11.56
C GLU A 67 12.52 2.78 -11.32
N GLU A 68 13.51 3.60 -11.66
CA GLU A 68 14.93 3.34 -11.40
C GLU A 68 15.23 3.23 -9.90
N ASP A 69 14.88 4.25 -9.11
CA ASP A 69 15.17 4.30 -7.68
C ASP A 69 14.48 3.18 -6.90
N MET A 70 13.21 2.89 -7.24
CA MET A 70 12.47 1.79 -6.64
C MET A 70 13.07 0.42 -6.98
N LEU A 71 13.54 0.24 -8.21
CA LEU A 71 14.15 -1.01 -8.65
C LEU A 71 15.54 -1.20 -8.03
N GLN A 72 16.32 -0.12 -7.89
CA GLN A 72 17.60 -0.16 -7.21
C GLN A 72 17.45 -0.51 -5.73
N ALA A 73 16.48 0.09 -5.02
CA ALA A 73 16.17 -0.28 -3.65
C ALA A 73 15.83 -1.78 -3.53
N GLU A 74 15.05 -2.31 -4.47
CA GLU A 74 14.70 -3.74 -4.50
C GLU A 74 15.92 -4.64 -4.76
N ILE A 75 16.86 -4.23 -5.62
CA ILE A 75 18.12 -4.94 -5.87
C ILE A 75 18.97 -4.98 -4.59
N GLU A 76 19.22 -3.83 -3.96
CA GLU A 76 20.04 -3.71 -2.75
C GLU A 76 19.50 -4.58 -1.60
N GLY A 77 18.18 -4.56 -1.38
CA GLY A 77 17.54 -5.42 -0.38
C GLY A 77 17.70 -6.91 -0.70
N ASN A 78 17.62 -7.30 -1.98
CA ASN A 78 17.84 -8.68 -2.39
C ASN A 78 19.29 -9.12 -2.18
N GLU A 79 20.27 -8.28 -2.51
CA GLU A 79 21.69 -8.57 -2.27
C GLU A 79 21.96 -8.82 -0.79
N GLU A 80 21.46 -7.95 0.08
CA GLU A 80 21.61 -8.10 1.52
C GLU A 80 20.97 -9.40 2.03
N TRP A 81 19.77 -9.74 1.57
CA TRP A 81 19.11 -10.99 1.93
C TRP A 81 19.95 -12.20 1.51
N ILE A 82 20.45 -12.20 0.26
CA ILE A 82 21.27 -13.26 -0.33
C ILE A 82 22.55 -13.44 0.47
N GLU A 83 23.24 -12.35 0.81
CA GLU A 83 24.47 -12.37 1.60
C GLU A 83 24.21 -12.94 3.01
N ARG A 84 23.19 -12.42 3.71
CA ARG A 84 22.84 -12.86 5.08
C ARG A 84 22.47 -14.34 5.13
N ASN A 85 21.73 -14.84 4.13
CA ASN A 85 21.30 -16.24 4.04
C ASN A 85 22.45 -17.17 3.64
N THR A 86 23.29 -16.77 2.68
CA THR A 86 24.49 -17.54 2.30
C THR A 86 25.38 -17.78 3.53
N ASN A 87 25.69 -16.70 4.28
CA ASN A 87 26.49 -16.77 5.50
C ASN A 87 25.85 -17.64 6.61
N HIS A 88 24.52 -17.74 6.66
CA HIS A 88 23.82 -18.57 7.66
C HIS A 88 23.75 -20.03 7.25
N ILE A 89 23.49 -20.32 5.98
CA ILE A 89 23.49 -21.69 5.44
C ILE A 89 24.87 -22.32 5.66
N GLU A 90 25.96 -21.57 5.44
CA GLU A 90 27.31 -22.04 5.74
C GLU A 90 27.50 -22.40 7.23
N LYS A 91 26.99 -21.57 8.15
CA LYS A 91 27.03 -21.87 9.60
C LYS A 91 26.23 -23.12 9.96
N LEU A 92 25.06 -23.32 9.33
CA LEU A 92 24.24 -24.52 9.54
C LEU A 92 24.93 -25.77 9.00
N ARG A 93 25.59 -25.67 7.84
CA ARG A 93 26.40 -26.74 7.28
C ARG A 93 27.55 -27.16 8.19
N LEU A 94 28.24 -26.18 8.81
CA LEU A 94 29.28 -26.47 9.80
C LEU A 94 28.77 -27.24 11.03
N ILE A 95 27.49 -27.09 11.39
CA ILE A 95 26.87 -27.88 12.48
C ILE A 95 26.68 -29.34 12.04
N ILE A 96 26.17 -29.56 10.82
CA ILE A 96 25.97 -30.90 10.25
C ILE A 96 27.32 -31.65 10.17
N ASP A 97 28.33 -30.98 9.63
CA ASP A 97 29.66 -31.53 9.39
C ASP A 97 30.55 -31.60 10.65
N SER A 98 30.10 -31.10 11.80
CA SER A 98 30.91 -31.06 13.02
C SER A 98 31.13 -32.46 13.61
N ASP A 99 32.39 -32.84 13.85
CA ASP A 99 32.71 -34.07 14.60
C ASP A 99 32.65 -33.87 16.13
N ASP A 100 32.55 -32.62 16.58
CA ASP A 100 32.60 -32.24 18.00
C ASP A 100 31.24 -32.33 18.71
N LEU A 101 30.15 -32.44 17.94
CA LEU A 101 28.79 -32.50 18.44
C LEU A 101 28.23 -33.92 18.35
N ASP A 102 27.63 -34.39 19.44
CA ASP A 102 26.82 -35.60 19.40
C ASP A 102 25.51 -35.36 18.59
N PRO A 103 24.78 -36.42 18.19
CA PRO A 103 23.59 -36.28 17.34
C PRO A 103 22.51 -35.35 17.92
N GLU A 104 22.24 -35.45 19.22
CA GLU A 104 21.22 -34.65 19.89
C GLU A 104 21.65 -33.17 19.96
N GLN A 105 22.94 -32.92 20.17
CA GLN A 105 23.53 -31.59 20.11
C GLN A 105 23.52 -30.99 18.70
N LYS A 106 23.73 -31.80 17.66
CA LYS A 106 23.63 -31.37 16.26
C LYS A 106 22.21 -30.95 15.93
N GLU A 107 21.24 -31.83 16.19
CA GLU A 107 19.82 -31.56 15.93
C GLU A 107 19.36 -30.30 16.66
N SER A 108 19.68 -30.18 17.95
CA SER A 108 19.32 -29.01 18.76
C SER A 108 19.99 -27.72 18.26
N SER A 109 21.28 -27.77 17.92
CA SER A 109 22.02 -26.61 17.43
C SER A 109 21.51 -26.16 16.05
N PHE A 110 21.25 -27.12 15.16
CA PHE A 110 20.67 -26.86 13.85
C PHE A 110 19.28 -26.25 13.97
N ALA A 111 18.38 -26.84 14.77
CA ALA A 111 17.04 -26.32 15.00
C ALA A 111 17.05 -24.90 15.60
N ASN A 112 17.98 -24.59 16.50
CA ASN A 112 18.15 -23.24 17.04
C ASN A 112 18.69 -22.27 15.98
N GLY A 113 19.64 -22.72 15.14
CA GLY A 113 20.15 -21.97 14.00
C GLY A 113 19.05 -21.64 12.99
N MET A 114 18.19 -22.59 12.67
CA MET A 114 17.00 -22.40 11.83
C MET A 114 16.05 -21.34 12.38
N LYS A 115 15.71 -21.44 13.67
CA LYS A 115 14.86 -20.44 14.33
C LYS A 115 15.48 -19.05 14.31
N ARG A 116 16.80 -18.96 14.47
CA ARG A 116 17.53 -17.69 14.37
C ARG A 116 17.49 -17.13 12.95
N LEU A 117 17.74 -17.96 11.94
CA LEU A 117 17.69 -17.55 10.54
C LEU A 117 16.31 -17.01 10.18
N ARG A 118 15.23 -17.72 10.54
CA ARG A 118 13.85 -17.26 10.30
C ARG A 118 13.57 -15.88 10.91
N ARG A 119 14.06 -15.63 12.14
CA ARG A 119 13.92 -14.32 12.79
C ARG A 119 14.72 -13.22 12.10
N ILE A 120 15.94 -13.53 11.65
CA ILE A 120 16.79 -12.58 10.91
C ILE A 120 16.15 -12.25 9.56
N ASN A 121 15.65 -13.24 8.83
CA ASN A 121 14.95 -13.03 7.56
C ASN A 121 13.69 -12.22 7.77
N HIS A 122 12.88 -12.55 8.79
CA HIS A 122 11.69 -11.77 9.11
C HIS A 122 12.02 -10.30 9.39
N LEU A 123 13.06 -10.04 10.19
CA LEU A 123 13.47 -8.67 10.49
C LEU A 123 13.98 -7.95 9.23
N HIS A 124 14.77 -8.63 8.41
CA HIS A 124 15.28 -8.06 7.17
C HIS A 124 14.15 -7.73 6.19
N GLU A 125 13.12 -8.57 6.06
CA GLU A 125 11.94 -8.28 5.25
C GLU A 125 11.23 -6.99 5.69
N LEU A 126 11.19 -6.72 7.00
CA LEU A 126 10.62 -5.49 7.54
C LEU A 126 11.52 -4.28 7.27
N GLU A 127 12.82 -4.40 7.54
CA GLU A 127 13.83 -3.36 7.25
C GLU A 127 13.82 -3.00 5.76
N PHE A 128 13.74 -4.01 4.90
CA PHE A 128 13.64 -3.86 3.47
C PHE A 128 12.35 -3.14 3.03
N ALA A 129 11.19 -3.55 3.57
CA ALA A 129 9.93 -2.87 3.31
C ALA A 129 9.95 -1.40 3.77
N SER A 130 10.66 -1.10 4.86
CA SER A 130 10.84 0.27 5.37
C SER A 130 11.68 1.09 4.42
N HIS A 131 12.84 0.57 4.00
CA HIS A 131 13.71 1.26 3.06
C HIS A 131 13.02 1.54 1.73
N ARG A 132 12.29 0.56 1.18
CA ARG A 132 11.52 0.76 -0.05
C ARG A 132 10.44 1.85 0.11
N MET A 133 9.81 1.93 1.28
CA MET A 133 8.81 2.96 1.58
C MET A 133 9.43 4.35 1.79
N GLU A 134 10.65 4.42 2.30
CA GLU A 134 11.43 5.68 2.38
C GLU A 134 11.71 6.22 0.98
N VAL A 135 12.16 5.36 0.06
CA VAL A 135 12.36 5.74 -1.35
C VAL A 135 11.05 6.18 -1.99
N GLU A 136 9.96 5.42 -1.84
CA GLU A 136 8.65 5.82 -2.35
C GLU A 136 8.20 7.18 -1.80
N LEU A 137 8.42 7.44 -0.51
CA LEU A 137 8.11 8.71 0.14
C LEU A 137 8.92 9.86 -0.46
N GLU A 138 10.23 9.72 -0.62
CA GLU A 138 11.10 10.75 -1.20
C GLU A 138 10.62 11.14 -2.61
N LEU A 139 10.26 10.15 -3.43
CA LEU A 139 9.75 10.35 -4.78
C LEU A 139 8.41 11.11 -4.82
N HIS A 140 7.50 10.83 -3.87
CA HIS A 140 6.22 11.55 -3.78
C HIS A 140 6.37 12.98 -3.20
N VAL A 141 7.37 13.20 -2.34
CA VAL A 141 7.73 14.54 -1.85
C VAL A 141 8.22 15.42 -3.01
N GLU A 142 9.04 14.89 -3.91
CA GLU A 142 9.53 15.61 -5.08
C GLU A 142 8.42 15.99 -6.06
N LYS A 143 7.33 15.21 -6.09
CA LYS A 143 6.14 15.44 -6.91
C LYS A 143 5.09 16.36 -6.31
N ASP A 144 5.30 16.87 -5.10
CA ASP A 144 4.33 17.71 -4.36
C ASP A 144 2.97 17.01 -4.14
N GLU A 145 2.98 15.68 -3.99
CA GLU A 145 1.79 14.86 -3.74
C GLU A 145 1.47 14.76 -2.24
N GLU A 146 1.11 15.90 -1.62
CA GLU A 146 0.95 16.05 -0.15
C GLU A 146 0.11 14.94 0.51
N GLU A 147 -1.04 14.57 -0.07
CA GLU A 147 -1.89 13.51 0.50
C GLU A 147 -1.22 12.13 0.51
N THR A 148 -0.47 11.81 -0.56
CA THR A 148 0.26 10.55 -0.67
C THR A 148 1.42 10.51 0.33
N VAL A 149 2.14 11.62 0.45
CA VAL A 149 3.25 11.81 1.42
C VAL A 149 2.76 11.58 2.85
N ASP A 150 1.72 12.29 3.27
CA ASP A 150 1.10 12.17 4.60
C ASP A 150 0.71 10.73 4.95
N ARG A 151 0.24 9.97 3.95
CA ARG A 151 -0.15 8.57 4.11
C ARG A 151 1.08 7.68 4.26
N LEU A 152 2.10 7.86 3.43
CA LEU A 152 3.33 7.08 3.45
C LEU A 152 4.12 7.30 4.74
N GLU A 153 4.22 8.55 5.23
CA GLU A 153 4.88 8.85 6.50
C GLU A 153 4.25 8.07 7.67
N ARG A 154 2.92 8.08 7.78
CA ARG A 154 2.21 7.34 8.84
C ARG A 154 2.44 5.83 8.76
N ARG A 155 2.51 5.28 7.54
CA ARG A 155 2.79 3.86 7.32
C ARG A 155 4.23 3.53 7.69
N LEU A 156 5.18 4.39 7.32
CA LEU A 156 6.60 4.24 7.62
C LEU A 156 6.85 4.31 9.14
N ASP A 157 6.24 5.26 9.85
CA ASP A 157 6.33 5.37 11.31
C ASP A 157 5.84 4.08 12.00
N ASN A 158 4.72 3.53 11.56
CA ASN A 158 4.18 2.28 12.10
C ASN A 158 5.10 1.09 11.80
N LEU A 159 5.67 1.03 10.59
CA LEU A 159 6.61 -0.02 10.21
C LEU A 159 7.91 0.06 11.01
N ASN A 160 8.45 1.27 11.22
CA ASN A 160 9.64 1.50 12.04
C ASN A 160 9.40 1.11 13.51
N LEU A 161 8.24 1.46 14.07
CA LEU A 161 7.86 1.02 15.41
C LEU A 161 7.74 -0.51 15.51
N ARG A 162 7.24 -1.16 14.45
CA ARG A 162 7.19 -2.63 14.35
C ARG A 162 8.59 -3.23 14.29
N ILE A 163 9.50 -2.67 13.50
CA ILE A 163 10.90 -3.11 13.39
C ILE A 163 11.56 -3.06 14.77
N GLU A 164 11.46 -1.91 15.46
CA GLU A 164 12.04 -1.71 16.79
C GLU A 164 11.54 -2.78 17.78
N ARG A 165 10.22 -2.97 17.88
CA ARG A 165 9.63 -3.98 18.78
C ARG A 165 10.03 -5.42 18.42
N THR A 166 10.13 -5.71 17.12
CA THR A 166 10.57 -7.03 16.64
C THR A 166 12.03 -7.28 16.99
N GLN A 167 12.90 -6.28 16.82
CA GLN A 167 14.32 -6.34 17.20
C GLN A 167 14.48 -6.59 18.70
N GLU A 168 13.72 -5.87 19.54
CA GLU A 168 13.74 -6.07 21.00
C GLU A 168 13.39 -7.51 21.40
N ILE A 169 12.32 -8.07 20.82
CA ILE A 169 11.89 -9.44 21.08
C ILE A 169 12.95 -10.45 20.59
N HIS A 170 13.49 -10.24 19.38
CA HIS A 170 14.52 -11.09 18.81
C HIS A 170 15.82 -11.11 19.64
N ALA A 171 16.23 -9.97 20.21
CA ALA A 171 17.39 -9.89 21.08
C ALA A 171 17.19 -10.66 22.40
N GLU A 172 15.96 -10.72 22.92
CA GLU A 172 15.65 -11.49 24.13
C GLU A 172 15.68 -13.02 23.90
N TRP A 173 15.48 -13.49 22.66
CA TRP A 173 15.60 -14.92 22.34
C TRP A 173 17.02 -15.48 22.54
N ASP A 174 18.06 -14.65 22.38
CA ASP A 174 19.44 -15.05 22.67
C ASP A 174 19.63 -15.35 24.17
N GLN A 175 18.85 -14.72 25.04
CA GLN A 175 18.85 -15.01 26.47
C GLN A 175 18.23 -16.38 26.78
N VAL A 176 17.23 -16.82 25.99
CA VAL A 176 16.66 -18.18 26.08
C VAL A 176 17.73 -19.20 25.71
N ALA A 177 18.45 -18.99 24.61
CA ALA A 177 19.53 -19.87 24.18
C ALA A 177 20.66 -19.95 25.23
N ALA A 178 21.07 -18.81 25.81
CA ALA A 178 22.07 -18.76 26.87
C ALA A 178 21.61 -19.48 28.16
N ALA A 179 20.35 -19.31 28.56
CA ALA A 179 19.78 -19.99 29.72
C ALA A 179 19.72 -21.51 29.53
N ARG A 180 19.38 -22.00 28.33
CA ARG A 180 19.41 -23.44 27.99
C ARG A 180 20.83 -24.00 28.04
N LYS A 181 21.81 -23.28 27.48
CA LYS A 181 23.22 -23.67 27.52
C LYS A 181 23.78 -23.73 28.94
N SER A 182 23.20 -22.94 29.86
CA SER A 182 23.56 -22.93 31.28
C SER A 182 22.72 -23.90 32.13
N GLU A 183 21.96 -24.81 31.51
CA GLU A 183 21.08 -25.79 32.16
C GLU A 183 19.98 -25.16 33.05
N GLN A 184 19.68 -23.87 32.85
CA GLN A 184 18.61 -23.15 33.55
C GLN A 184 17.26 -23.34 32.83
N TYR A 185 16.81 -24.59 32.68
CA TYR A 185 15.67 -24.95 31.83
C TYR A 185 14.36 -24.27 32.24
N GLU A 186 14.06 -24.18 33.55
CA GLU A 186 12.84 -23.51 34.03
C GLU A 186 12.84 -22.00 33.68
N LYS A 187 14.01 -21.36 33.74
CA LYS A 187 14.16 -19.95 33.34
C LYS A 187 14.00 -19.81 31.83
N ALA A 188 14.63 -20.69 31.05
CA ALA A 188 14.52 -20.69 29.60
C ALA A 188 13.07 -20.90 29.13
N GLU A 189 12.33 -21.80 29.78
CA GLU A 189 10.93 -22.07 29.47
C GLU A 189 10.04 -20.85 29.79
N LYS A 190 10.19 -20.25 30.97
CA LYS A 190 9.46 -19.03 31.35
C LYS A 190 9.73 -17.87 30.39
N LEU A 191 10.99 -17.65 30.02
CA LEU A 191 11.36 -16.63 29.03
C LEU A 191 10.76 -16.95 27.65
N SER A 192 10.86 -18.20 27.20
CA SER A 192 10.30 -18.62 25.91
C SER A 192 8.78 -18.43 25.83
N GLN A 193 8.04 -18.74 26.90
CA GLN A 193 6.59 -18.54 26.96
C GLN A 193 6.22 -17.05 26.93
N ALA A 194 6.96 -16.23 27.69
CA ALA A 194 6.74 -14.78 27.71
C ALA A 194 7.02 -14.13 26.35
N LEU A 195 8.11 -14.53 25.69
CA LEU A 195 8.46 -14.04 24.35
C LEU A 195 7.41 -14.44 23.32
N TRP A 196 6.96 -15.69 23.34
CA TRP A 196 5.91 -16.15 22.43
C TRP A 196 4.61 -15.36 22.58
N LEU A 197 4.20 -15.01 23.81
CA LEU A 197 3.04 -14.14 24.04
C LEU A 197 3.28 -12.73 23.50
N ARG A 198 4.46 -12.15 23.72
CA ARG A 198 4.80 -10.82 23.20
C ARG A 198 4.83 -10.78 21.67
N GLU A 199 5.37 -11.80 21.01
CA GLU A 199 5.35 -11.93 19.54
C GLU A 199 3.92 -11.95 19.01
N ARG A 200 3.07 -12.76 19.64
CA ARG A 200 1.66 -12.87 19.26
C ARG A 200 0.89 -11.56 19.50
N ASP A 201 1.11 -10.92 20.63
CA ASP A 201 0.46 -9.63 20.95
C ASP A 201 0.93 -8.54 19.99
N LEU A 202 2.21 -8.55 19.60
CA LEU A 202 2.74 -7.65 18.57
C LEU A 202 2.08 -7.92 17.22
N GLU A 203 2.01 -9.18 16.77
CA GLU A 203 1.37 -9.57 15.50
C GLU A 203 -0.10 -9.15 15.45
N LEU A 204 -0.86 -9.39 16.52
CA LEU A 204 -2.25 -8.96 16.64
C LEU A 204 -2.38 -7.43 16.66
N GLY A 205 -1.46 -6.75 17.35
CA GLY A 205 -1.38 -5.28 17.37
C GLY A 205 -1.18 -4.71 15.96
N ILE A 206 -0.23 -5.28 15.20
CA ILE A 206 0.05 -4.88 13.81
C ILE A 206 -1.19 -5.09 12.93
N GLN A 207 -1.80 -6.27 12.96
CA GLN A 207 -3.01 -6.53 12.17
C GLN A 207 -4.13 -5.54 12.51
N LEU A 208 -4.28 -5.17 13.79
CA LEU A 208 -5.26 -4.19 14.21
C LEU A 208 -4.92 -2.78 13.71
N ASP A 209 -3.65 -2.39 13.77
CA ASP A 209 -3.18 -1.08 13.31
C ASP A 209 -3.32 -0.96 11.77
N ASP A 210 -3.01 -2.00 11.02
CA ASP A 210 -3.23 -2.08 9.56
C ASP A 210 -4.72 -1.90 9.21
N ILE A 211 -5.60 -2.64 9.87
CA ILE A 211 -7.06 -2.50 9.69
C ILE A 211 -7.52 -1.09 10.05
N ASN A 212 -6.99 -0.49 11.12
CA ASN A 212 -7.36 0.86 11.54
C ASN A 212 -6.93 1.90 10.50
N MET A 213 -5.75 1.76 9.91
CA MET A 213 -5.28 2.61 8.81
C MET A 213 -6.18 2.46 7.58
N GLU A 214 -6.44 1.24 7.12
CA GLU A 214 -7.34 0.99 5.97
C GLU A 214 -8.74 1.59 6.19
N VAL A 215 -9.27 1.46 7.41
CA VAL A 215 -10.57 2.05 7.78
C VAL A 215 -10.52 3.58 7.75
N ALA A 216 -9.42 4.19 8.18
CA ALA A 216 -9.26 5.64 8.14
C ALA A 216 -9.19 6.15 6.68
N GLU A 217 -8.38 5.51 5.84
CA GLU A 217 -8.25 5.80 4.40
C GLU A 217 -9.61 5.65 3.68
N THR A 218 -10.30 4.53 3.91
CA THR A 218 -11.62 4.27 3.31
C THR A 218 -12.66 5.31 3.73
N LYS A 219 -12.60 5.79 4.99
CA LYS A 219 -13.49 6.85 5.47
C LYS A 219 -13.21 8.20 4.78
N GLY A 220 -11.94 8.53 4.53
CA GLY A 220 -11.53 9.69 3.75
C GLY A 220 -12.13 9.66 2.35
N GLN A 221 -11.82 8.60 1.60
CA GLN A 221 -12.35 8.37 0.25
C GLN A 221 -13.88 8.37 0.19
N SER A 222 -14.54 7.78 1.19
CA SER A 222 -16.01 7.79 1.28
C SER A 222 -16.57 9.20 1.48
N ALA A 223 -15.89 10.06 2.25
CA ALA A 223 -16.28 11.44 2.46
C ALA A 223 -16.15 12.27 1.18
N GLU A 224 -15.06 12.09 0.43
CA GLU A 224 -14.83 12.71 -0.88
C GLU A 224 -15.88 12.30 -1.90
N LEU A 225 -16.12 10.98 -2.07
CA LEU A 225 -17.15 10.48 -2.98
C LEU A 225 -18.54 11.01 -2.63
N LYS A 226 -18.84 11.19 -1.33
CA LYS A 226 -20.10 11.80 -0.88
C LYS A 226 -20.16 13.29 -1.20
N ALA A 227 -19.05 14.02 -1.11
CA ALA A 227 -18.98 15.41 -1.53
C ALA A 227 -19.17 15.55 -3.05
N GLU A 228 -18.50 14.70 -3.83
CA GLU A 228 -18.62 14.63 -5.29
C GLU A 228 -20.06 14.31 -5.71
N SER A 229 -20.68 13.30 -5.10
CA SER A 229 -22.07 12.92 -5.37
C SER A 229 -23.03 14.09 -5.17
N LYS A 230 -22.88 14.86 -4.09
CA LYS A 230 -23.68 16.07 -3.84
C LYS A 230 -23.44 17.15 -4.91
N ARG A 231 -22.20 17.33 -5.37
CA ARG A 231 -21.87 18.28 -6.44
C ARG A 231 -22.55 17.87 -7.75
N VAL A 232 -22.41 16.62 -8.14
CA VAL A 232 -23.06 16.05 -9.34
C VAL A 232 -24.57 16.20 -9.28
N GLU A 233 -25.19 15.97 -8.12
CA GLU A 233 -26.63 16.19 -7.92
C GLU A 233 -27.03 17.66 -8.16
N LYS A 234 -26.25 18.61 -7.64
CA LYS A 234 -26.47 20.04 -7.91
C LYS A 234 -26.33 20.37 -9.41
N ILE A 235 -25.30 19.85 -10.07
CA ILE A 235 -25.08 20.05 -11.52
C ILE A 235 -26.24 19.46 -12.34
N LEU A 236 -26.73 18.28 -11.97
CA LEU A 236 -27.89 17.65 -12.60
C LEU A 236 -29.13 18.54 -12.47
N ASN A 237 -29.39 19.08 -11.29
CA ASN A 237 -30.52 19.99 -11.06
C ASN A 237 -30.43 21.27 -11.92
N LEU A 238 -29.24 21.88 -12.03
CA LEU A 238 -29.01 23.03 -12.91
C LEU A 238 -29.26 22.67 -14.39
N THR A 239 -28.82 21.48 -14.81
CA THR A 239 -29.02 20.97 -16.17
C THR A 239 -30.50 20.74 -16.48
N ILE A 240 -31.25 20.16 -15.54
CA ILE A 240 -32.70 19.96 -15.64
C ILE A 240 -33.42 21.32 -15.75
N GLU A 241 -33.02 22.33 -14.96
CA GLU A 241 -33.63 23.66 -15.04
C GLU A 241 -33.37 24.32 -16.39
N ARG A 242 -32.14 24.24 -16.90
CA ARG A 242 -31.81 24.72 -18.25
C ARG A 242 -32.66 24.05 -19.33
N GLN A 243 -32.87 22.74 -19.24
CA GLN A 243 -33.74 22.01 -20.16
C GLN A 243 -35.18 22.52 -20.10
N LYS A 244 -35.73 22.73 -18.90
CA LYS A 244 -37.08 23.31 -18.73
C LYS A 244 -37.20 24.70 -19.33
N GLN A 245 -36.21 25.57 -19.13
CA GLN A 245 -36.18 26.91 -19.72
C GLN A 245 -36.16 26.83 -21.25
N THR A 246 -35.37 25.92 -21.81
CA THR A 246 -35.26 25.70 -23.24
C THR A 246 -36.58 25.24 -23.84
N GLN A 247 -37.27 24.32 -23.16
CA GLN A 247 -38.60 23.86 -23.57
C GLN A 247 -39.63 25.00 -23.53
N ARG A 248 -39.66 25.79 -22.44
CA ARG A 248 -40.56 26.97 -22.33
C ARG A 248 -40.31 27.97 -23.47
N MET A 249 -39.05 28.18 -23.84
CA MET A 249 -38.71 29.10 -24.94
C MET A 249 -39.17 28.55 -26.29
N ALA A 250 -39.00 27.25 -26.54
CA ALA A 250 -39.53 26.59 -27.73
C ALA A 250 -41.07 26.68 -27.82
N GLU A 251 -41.77 26.53 -26.71
CA GLU A 251 -43.23 26.70 -26.62
C GLU A 251 -43.64 28.14 -26.91
N LYS A 252 -42.97 29.14 -26.32
CA LYS A 252 -43.21 30.57 -26.61
C LYS A 252 -43.01 30.88 -28.10
N TRP A 253 -41.96 30.33 -28.71
CA TRP A 253 -41.68 30.49 -30.14
C TRP A 253 -42.78 29.88 -31.02
N ALA A 254 -43.27 28.70 -30.68
CA ALA A 254 -44.38 28.07 -31.39
C ALA A 254 -45.67 28.90 -31.30
N ILE A 255 -45.99 29.43 -30.11
CA ILE A 255 -47.15 30.32 -29.90
C ILE A 255 -47.00 31.61 -30.71
N LEU A 256 -45.81 32.23 -30.71
CA LEU A 256 -45.53 33.43 -31.50
C LEU A 256 -45.80 33.19 -32.99
N LYS A 257 -45.27 32.10 -33.56
CA LYS A 257 -45.48 31.74 -34.96
C LYS A 257 -46.95 31.67 -35.35
N GLU A 258 -47.78 31.07 -34.51
CA GLU A 258 -49.22 30.99 -34.77
C GLU A 258 -49.91 32.35 -34.65
N LYS A 259 -49.58 33.15 -33.64
CA LYS A 259 -50.13 34.51 -33.49
C LYS A 259 -49.76 35.43 -34.65
N LEU A 260 -48.50 35.38 -35.11
CA LEU A 260 -48.03 36.19 -36.24
C LEU A 260 -48.79 35.92 -37.55
N LYS A 261 -49.35 34.71 -37.74
CA LYS A 261 -50.17 34.40 -38.93
C LYS A 261 -51.52 35.12 -38.93
N ALA A 262 -52.06 35.42 -37.75
CA ALA A 262 -53.41 35.98 -37.57
C ALA A 262 -53.44 37.48 -37.25
N SER A 263 -52.28 38.11 -37.02
CA SER A 263 -52.15 39.50 -36.58
C SER A 263 -51.93 40.51 -37.70
N ASP A 264 -52.36 41.75 -37.49
CA ASP A 264 -52.03 42.90 -38.35
C ASP A 264 -50.58 43.40 -38.13
N MET A 265 -50.11 44.36 -38.94
CA MET A 265 -48.72 44.83 -38.87
C MET A 265 -48.34 45.49 -37.54
N HIS A 266 -49.28 46.17 -36.87
CA HIS A 266 -49.00 46.82 -35.60
C HIS A 266 -48.90 45.79 -34.46
N GLN A 267 -49.84 44.85 -34.42
CA GLN A 267 -49.83 43.71 -33.50
C GLN A 267 -48.62 42.80 -33.69
N LYS A 268 -48.17 42.60 -34.94
CA LYS A 268 -46.95 41.83 -35.23
C LYS A 268 -45.72 42.46 -34.60
N HIS A 269 -45.60 43.79 -34.65
CA HIS A 269 -44.44 44.48 -34.09
C HIS A 269 -44.40 44.32 -32.56
N GLU A 270 -45.53 44.51 -31.89
CA GLU A 270 -45.66 44.32 -30.44
C GLU A 270 -45.41 42.85 -30.01
N LEU A 271 -45.85 41.88 -30.80
CA LEU A 271 -45.61 40.46 -30.53
C LEU A 271 -44.12 40.07 -30.67
N ILE A 272 -43.42 40.66 -31.64
CA ILE A 272 -41.98 40.45 -31.83
C ILE A 272 -41.21 41.09 -30.68
N GLU A 273 -41.49 42.35 -30.34
CA GLU A 273 -40.80 43.05 -29.24
C GLU A 273 -40.96 42.31 -27.90
N ASN A 274 -42.15 41.80 -27.60
CA ASN A 274 -42.40 40.99 -26.40
C ASN A 274 -41.64 39.64 -26.42
N PHE A 275 -41.42 39.07 -27.60
CA PHE A 275 -40.65 37.84 -27.74
C PHE A 275 -39.15 38.10 -27.59
N ASP A 276 -38.64 39.17 -28.18
CA ASP A 276 -37.23 39.57 -28.08
C ASP A 276 -36.84 39.79 -26.60
N ARG A 277 -37.68 40.46 -25.80
CA ARG A 277 -37.48 40.59 -24.35
C ARG A 277 -37.49 39.25 -23.62
N ALA A 278 -38.35 38.33 -24.05
CA ALA A 278 -38.40 36.99 -23.47
C ALA A 278 -37.19 36.13 -23.85
N GLU A 279 -36.61 36.36 -25.03
CA GLU A 279 -35.39 35.73 -25.54
C GLU A 279 -34.16 36.25 -24.78
N GLU A 280 -34.04 37.57 -24.61
CA GLU A 280 -33.00 38.21 -23.80
C GLU A 280 -33.00 37.66 -22.37
N LYS A 281 -34.17 37.63 -21.73
CA LYS A 281 -34.34 37.03 -20.39
C LYS A 281 -33.95 35.56 -20.35
N PHE A 282 -34.24 34.80 -21.39
CA PHE A 282 -33.85 33.39 -21.49
C PHE A 282 -32.32 33.23 -21.60
N HIS A 283 -31.65 34.05 -22.39
CA HIS A 283 -30.19 34.02 -22.52
C HIS A 283 -29.50 34.34 -21.19
N LEU A 284 -29.88 35.44 -20.55
CA LEU A 284 -29.32 35.83 -19.25
C LEU A 284 -29.60 34.77 -18.17
N THR A 285 -30.80 34.18 -18.15
CA THR A 285 -31.12 33.10 -17.19
C THR A 285 -30.22 31.87 -17.41
N ASN A 286 -29.94 31.50 -18.66
CA ASN A 286 -29.03 30.39 -18.95
C ASN A 286 -27.58 30.72 -18.61
N GLU A 287 -27.17 31.98 -18.77
CA GLU A 287 -25.85 32.45 -18.39
C GLU A 287 -25.66 32.36 -16.87
N VAL A 288 -26.65 32.80 -16.07
CA VAL A 288 -26.68 32.60 -14.62
C VAL A 288 -26.57 31.12 -14.26
N LEU A 289 -27.28 30.22 -14.96
CA LEU A 289 -27.18 28.77 -14.70
C LEU A 289 -25.78 28.21 -15.02
N ASN A 290 -25.10 28.71 -16.05
CA ASN A 290 -23.73 28.33 -16.36
C ASN A 290 -22.74 28.86 -15.32
N ILE A 291 -22.88 30.11 -14.87
CA ILE A 291 -22.03 30.69 -13.84
C ILE A 291 -22.24 29.96 -12.51
N ARG A 292 -23.47 29.60 -12.16
CA ARG A 292 -23.78 28.74 -10.99
C ARG A 292 -23.13 27.36 -11.08
N LYS A 293 -22.98 26.80 -12.29
CA LYS A 293 -22.25 25.55 -12.47
C LYS A 293 -20.75 25.76 -12.19
N ASN A 294 -20.15 26.82 -12.71
CA ASN A 294 -18.74 27.15 -12.49
C ASN A 294 -18.46 27.45 -11.00
N LEU A 295 -19.39 28.11 -10.31
CA LEU A 295 -19.31 28.38 -8.88
C LEU A 295 -19.18 27.09 -8.07
N LEU A 296 -19.85 26.01 -8.46
CA LEU A 296 -19.74 24.70 -7.78
C LEU A 296 -18.36 24.05 -7.94
N PHE A 297 -17.61 24.39 -9.00
CA PHE A 297 -16.23 23.94 -9.20
C PHE A 297 -15.25 24.79 -8.37
N ALA A 298 -15.39 26.12 -8.43
CA ALA A 298 -14.59 27.03 -7.60
C ALA A 298 -14.78 26.76 -6.10
N GLU A 299 -16.02 26.49 -5.66
CA GLU A 299 -16.34 26.07 -4.28
C GLU A 299 -15.64 24.76 -3.87
N SER A 300 -15.42 23.84 -4.82
CA SER A 300 -14.72 22.58 -4.52
C SER A 300 -13.22 22.68 -4.52
N GLU A 301 -12.68 23.59 -5.32
CA GLU A 301 -11.24 23.86 -5.39
C GLU A 301 -10.79 24.82 -4.28
N GLY A 302 -11.74 25.38 -3.51
CA GLY A 302 -11.46 26.34 -2.45
C GLY A 302 -10.96 27.69 -2.97
N ASN A 303 -11.20 28.01 -4.25
CA ASN A 303 -10.75 29.23 -4.89
C ASN A 303 -11.62 30.43 -4.47
N LEU A 304 -11.29 31.04 -3.32
CA LEU A 304 -12.09 32.12 -2.72
C LEU A 304 -12.26 33.33 -3.64
N ASP A 305 -11.22 33.71 -4.38
CA ASP A 305 -11.25 34.87 -5.29
C ASP A 305 -12.24 34.63 -6.44
N GLU A 306 -12.20 33.42 -7.04
CA GLU A 306 -13.13 33.04 -8.11
C GLU A 306 -14.57 32.88 -7.60
N ILE A 307 -14.75 32.37 -6.37
CA ILE A 307 -16.08 32.28 -5.73
C ILE A 307 -16.70 33.67 -5.61
N GLU A 308 -15.95 34.67 -5.12
CA GLU A 308 -16.45 36.04 -4.97
C GLU A 308 -16.81 36.68 -6.33
N GLU A 309 -15.96 36.51 -7.35
CA GLU A 309 -16.22 37.02 -8.70
C GLU A 309 -17.48 36.40 -9.32
N LEU A 310 -17.61 35.07 -9.26
CA LEU A 310 -18.75 34.36 -9.83
C LEU A 310 -20.05 34.71 -9.10
N GLN A 311 -20.01 34.94 -7.78
CA GLN A 311 -21.16 35.41 -7.01
C GLN A 311 -21.59 36.83 -7.43
N ALA A 312 -20.64 37.75 -7.59
CA ALA A 312 -20.93 39.12 -8.06
C ALA A 312 -21.56 39.11 -9.46
N ASN A 313 -21.02 38.30 -10.39
CA ASN A 313 -21.56 38.14 -11.74
C ASN A 313 -23.00 37.58 -11.74
N ILE A 314 -23.30 36.61 -10.86
CA ILE A 314 -24.67 36.11 -10.68
C ILE A 314 -25.59 37.23 -10.22
N GLU A 315 -25.19 38.02 -9.22
CA GLU A 315 -26.01 39.10 -8.70
C GLU A 315 -26.30 40.18 -9.74
N GLU A 316 -25.30 40.57 -10.54
CA GLU A 316 -25.45 41.55 -11.62
C GLU A 316 -26.46 41.05 -12.69
N LEU A 317 -26.27 39.83 -13.20
CA LEU A 317 -27.17 39.25 -14.20
C LEU A 317 -28.58 39.04 -13.65
N GLU A 318 -28.73 38.69 -12.36
CA GLU A 318 -30.04 38.60 -11.73
C GLU A 318 -30.75 39.96 -11.62
N GLN A 319 -30.00 41.05 -11.45
CA GLN A 319 -30.56 42.40 -11.49
C GLN A 319 -30.98 42.79 -12.90
N GLU A 320 -30.17 42.47 -13.91
CA GLU A 320 -30.50 42.70 -15.33
C GLU A 320 -31.78 41.96 -15.74
N ILE A 321 -31.90 40.67 -15.38
CA ILE A 321 -33.10 39.85 -15.60
C ILE A 321 -34.35 40.46 -14.95
N LYS A 322 -34.22 41.09 -13.78
CA LYS A 322 -35.34 41.78 -13.09
C LYS A 322 -35.70 43.10 -13.76
N GLY A 323 -34.74 43.75 -14.43
CA GLY A 323 -34.94 44.99 -15.17
C GLY A 323 -35.70 44.82 -16.49
N ILE A 324 -35.71 43.60 -17.06
CA ILE A 324 -36.45 43.28 -18.29
C ILE A 324 -37.95 43.14 -17.96
N ASN A 325 -38.74 44.14 -18.39
CA ASN A 325 -40.21 44.19 -18.26
C ASN A 325 -40.94 43.58 -19.45
#